data_AF-A0A246JMX0-F1
#
_entry.id   AF-A0A246JMX0-F1
#
_cell.length_a   1.000
_cell.length_b   1.000
_cell.length_c   1.000
_cell.angle_alpha   90.00
_cell.angle_beta   90.00
_cell.angle_gamma   90.00
#
_symmetry.space_group_name_H-M   'P 1'
#
loop_
_entity.id
_entity.type
_entity.pdbx_description
1 polymer ?
#
loop_
_entity_poly.entity_id
_entity_poly.type
_entity_poly.pdbx_seq_one_letter_code
_entity_poly.pdbx_strand_id
1 'polypeptide(L)'
;MAVLTPAAHAGDKVWISLGDAALTELQKHRPAARAVASVQADAAQDASALSVTATREGIHLVEVDEDALASLSHSIHEALRRCGGYMYHPTKEAGLASLRRHSTPLAAQRLAAAAVATRPSYVIDQQAVVTPLLAQMQASNIGQTIVDLSGYTNRYYTSSSGVNASNWLRQRWATLAGARTDITVAQFTHAGWAQKSVIATIQGTDNGTEVIVMGAHLDSINQSGGSAETMRAPGADDDASGVASLTEVLRAFVTANYKPRRTIKLMAYAAEEVGLRGSQEIASSFAAAGTNVVGVLQLDMTNYKGAANDIYIFSDYTDSAQNQFLTALIQTYLPTLRVGTDRCGYGCSDHASWNAQGYFASMPFESSFSADNPYIHTANDTYANMGSQADHALKFARLAAAYAVELGSDGPGTGPGPVDRTENFSGSLTRGQSKSFGPFKVAAGGSLAASTTGTGDIDLYARRGAVPTTTTYTCKSDGATSTEGCTVAMTANGDVYVLVSAYSAGSYQLKVVYRPQ
;
A
#
# COMPACT_ATOMS: atom_id res chain seq x y z
N MET A 1 -38.09 38.35 2.69
CA MET A 1 -37.48 37.97 3.98
C MET A 1 -37.28 36.47 3.96
N ALA A 2 -36.09 36.02 3.59
CA ALA A 2 -35.73 34.60 3.64
C ALA A 2 -35.39 34.26 5.09
N VAL A 3 -36.09 33.29 5.65
CA VAL A 3 -35.79 32.73 6.96
C VAL A 3 -34.49 31.94 6.83
N LEU A 4 -33.42 32.48 7.42
CA LEU A 4 -32.20 31.75 7.70
C LEU A 4 -32.57 30.52 8.54
N THR A 5 -32.28 29.33 8.03
CA THR A 5 -32.19 28.12 8.83
C THR A 5 -31.14 28.33 9.94
N PRO A 6 -31.37 27.85 11.16
CA PRO A 6 -30.48 28.12 12.28
C PRO A 6 -29.12 27.43 12.05
N ALA A 7 -28.05 28.15 12.41
CA ALA A 7 -26.71 27.59 12.56
C ALA A 7 -26.78 26.42 13.55
N ALA A 8 -26.59 25.18 13.07
CA ALA A 8 -26.78 24.00 13.90
C ALA A 8 -25.66 23.77 14.94
N HIS A 9 -24.55 24.53 14.89
CA HIS A 9 -23.35 24.28 15.73
C HIS A 9 -22.62 25.55 16.21
N ALA A 10 -23.27 26.72 16.19
CA ALA A 10 -22.62 27.95 16.67
C ALA A 10 -22.38 27.89 18.18
N GLY A 11 -21.12 27.75 18.59
CA GLY A 11 -20.69 27.67 20.00
C GLY A 11 -20.46 26.25 20.54
N ASP A 12 -20.65 25.21 19.71
CA ASP A 12 -20.25 23.86 20.09
C ASP A 12 -18.72 23.76 20.16
N LYS A 13 -18.22 23.22 21.26
CA LYS A 13 -16.79 23.04 21.50
C LYS A 13 -16.34 21.69 20.96
N VAL A 14 -15.27 21.73 20.17
CA VAL A 14 -14.60 20.54 19.63
C VAL A 14 -13.13 20.55 19.99
N TRP A 15 -12.52 19.37 19.96
CA TRP A 15 -11.11 19.19 20.27
C TRP A 15 -10.33 18.95 18.98
N ILE A 16 -9.23 19.66 18.79
CA ILE A 16 -8.34 19.44 17.65
C ILE A 16 -6.90 19.31 18.13
N SER A 17 -6.14 18.42 17.48
CA SER A 17 -4.69 18.42 17.58
C SER A 17 -4.09 19.07 16.34
N LEU A 18 -3.03 19.85 16.52
CA LEU A 18 -2.40 20.61 15.44
C LEU A 18 -0.94 20.94 15.77
N GLY A 19 -0.14 21.14 14.73
CA GLY A 19 1.28 21.45 14.82
C GLY A 19 1.61 22.89 15.25
N ASP A 20 2.87 23.19 15.57
CA ASP A 20 3.35 24.54 15.96
C ASP A 20 2.89 25.64 14.96
N ALA A 21 3.07 25.38 13.66
CA ALA A 21 2.74 26.35 12.60
C ALA A 21 1.23 26.58 12.49
N ALA A 22 0.43 25.51 12.60
CA ALA A 22 -1.03 25.60 12.61
C ALA A 22 -1.56 26.29 13.88
N LEU A 23 -0.89 26.10 15.03
CA LEU A 23 -1.25 26.78 16.28
C LEU A 23 -1.03 28.27 16.17
N THR A 24 0.10 28.64 15.56
CA THR A 24 0.42 30.03 15.27
C THR A 24 -0.67 30.66 14.41
N GLU A 25 -1.19 29.95 13.40
CA GLU A 25 -2.29 30.49 12.61
C GLU A 25 -3.61 30.59 13.38
N LEU A 26 -3.97 29.54 14.13
CA LEU A 26 -5.16 29.58 14.98
C LEU A 26 -5.15 30.82 15.91
N GLN A 27 -3.98 31.15 16.46
CA GLN A 27 -3.82 32.28 17.37
C GLN A 27 -3.92 33.64 16.67
N LYS A 28 -3.69 33.76 15.36
CA LYS A 28 -3.94 35.01 14.62
C LYS A 28 -5.43 35.34 14.54
N HIS A 29 -6.25 34.32 14.33
CA HIS A 29 -7.72 34.47 14.23
C HIS A 29 -8.44 34.35 15.57
N ARG A 30 -7.81 33.70 16.55
CA ARG A 30 -8.31 33.48 17.90
C ARG A 30 -7.19 33.68 18.93
N PRO A 31 -6.83 34.93 19.28
CA PRO A 31 -5.73 35.24 20.19
C PRO A 31 -5.86 34.65 21.61
N ALA A 32 -7.05 34.18 21.99
CA ALA A 32 -7.32 33.50 23.26
C ALA A 32 -7.14 31.97 23.20
N ALA A 33 -6.94 31.37 22.01
CA ALA A 33 -6.73 29.93 21.88
C ALA A 33 -5.45 29.50 22.60
N ARG A 34 -5.56 28.51 23.50
CA ARG A 34 -4.44 27.99 24.29
C ARG A 34 -4.42 26.47 24.19
N ALA A 35 -3.23 25.91 24.02
CA ALA A 35 -3.02 24.48 24.13
C ALA A 35 -3.32 24.03 25.56
N VAL A 36 -4.18 23.03 25.72
CA VAL A 36 -4.45 22.40 27.02
C VAL A 36 -3.42 21.33 27.35
N ALA A 37 -2.74 20.81 26.33
CA ALA A 37 -1.66 19.84 26.41
C ALA A 37 -0.80 19.94 25.14
N SER A 38 0.49 19.66 25.28
CA SER A 38 1.44 19.69 24.17
C SER A 38 2.43 18.55 24.32
N VAL A 39 2.91 18.01 23.20
CA VAL A 39 3.96 17.00 23.16
C VAL A 39 4.97 17.36 22.09
N GLN A 40 6.19 16.85 22.20
CA GLN A 40 7.20 16.94 21.14
C GLN A 40 7.16 15.63 20.36
N ALA A 41 6.90 15.71 19.06
CA ALA A 41 6.85 14.56 18.16
C ALA A 41 8.08 14.55 17.24
N ASP A 42 8.58 13.37 16.93
CA ASP A 42 9.58 13.18 15.87
C ASP A 42 8.83 13.14 14.54
N ALA A 43 8.75 14.28 13.84
CA ALA A 43 7.94 14.44 12.65
C ALA A 43 8.49 13.60 11.48
N ALA A 44 9.81 13.62 11.22
CA ALA A 44 10.43 12.90 10.11
C ALA A 44 11.58 11.97 10.58
N GLN A 45 11.73 10.83 9.90
CA GLN A 45 12.82 9.88 10.13
C GLN A 45 13.67 9.72 8.86
N ASP A 46 14.89 10.24 8.87
CA ASP A 46 15.86 9.92 7.84
C ASP A 46 16.64 8.66 8.27
N ALA A 47 16.38 7.54 7.60
CA ALA A 47 17.07 6.28 7.84
C ALA A 47 18.38 6.15 7.04
N SER A 48 18.79 7.17 6.29
CA SER A 48 19.98 7.12 5.43
C SER A 48 21.31 7.39 6.16
N ALA A 49 21.29 7.78 7.43
CA ALA A 49 22.49 8.08 8.20
C ALA A 49 22.50 7.40 9.57
N LEU A 50 23.68 6.95 10.00
CA LEU A 50 24.03 6.45 11.35
C LEU A 50 23.80 7.49 12.48
N SER A 51 23.07 8.56 12.23
CA SER A 51 22.57 9.53 13.20
C SER A 51 21.10 9.85 12.90
N VAL A 52 20.20 9.47 13.80
CA VAL A 52 18.78 9.87 13.75
C VAL A 52 18.70 11.35 14.07
N THR A 53 18.72 12.21 13.05
CA THR A 53 18.38 13.63 13.22
C THR A 53 16.88 13.77 12.99
N ALA A 54 16.08 13.43 14.00
CA ALA A 54 14.64 13.66 13.93
C ALA A 54 14.37 15.16 13.88
N THR A 55 13.63 15.62 12.87
CA THR A 55 13.05 16.97 12.95
C THR A 55 11.89 16.91 13.91
N ARG A 56 11.90 17.78 14.92
CA ARG A 56 10.87 17.81 15.97
C ARG A 56 9.88 18.93 15.72
N GLU A 57 8.63 18.61 16.02
CA GLU A 57 7.48 19.52 15.97
C GLU A 57 6.69 19.37 17.27
N GLY A 58 6.20 20.50 17.81
CA GLY A 58 5.20 20.52 18.85
C GLY A 58 3.82 20.17 18.30
N ILE A 59 3.16 19.19 18.90
CA ILE A 59 1.74 18.89 18.63
C ILE A 59 0.94 19.32 19.85
N HIS A 60 -0.11 20.10 19.60
CA HIS A 60 -0.91 20.77 20.61
C HIS A 60 -2.36 20.33 20.54
N LEU A 61 -2.95 20.01 21.68
CA LEU A 61 -4.40 19.82 21.80
C LEU A 61 -5.04 21.13 22.21
N VAL A 62 -6.01 21.58 21.44
CA VAL A 62 -6.73 22.84 21.63
C VAL A 62 -8.22 22.57 21.59
N GLU A 63 -8.97 23.25 22.45
CA GLU A 63 -10.44 23.33 22.35
C GLU A 63 -10.79 24.56 21.50
N VAL A 64 -11.60 24.36 20.48
CA VAL A 64 -12.04 25.43 19.58
C VAL A 64 -13.54 25.37 19.39
N ASP A 65 -14.14 26.49 19.00
CA ASP A 65 -15.51 26.48 18.48
C ASP A 65 -15.52 25.79 17.12
N GLU A 66 -16.50 24.92 16.87
CA GLU A 66 -16.57 24.15 15.62
C GLU A 66 -16.67 25.06 14.37
N ASP A 67 -17.32 26.21 14.50
CA ASP A 67 -17.41 27.23 13.45
C ASP A 67 -16.05 27.90 13.11
N ALA A 68 -15.06 27.80 14.00
CA ALA A 68 -13.72 28.29 13.75
C ALA A 68 -12.91 27.37 12.82
N LEU A 69 -13.30 26.09 12.69
CA LEU A 69 -12.55 25.11 11.90
C LEU A 69 -12.43 25.49 10.43
N ALA A 70 -13.51 25.99 9.82
CA ALA A 70 -13.47 26.43 8.42
C ALA A 70 -12.48 27.59 8.20
N SER A 71 -12.48 28.58 9.10
CA SER A 71 -11.54 29.71 9.04
C SER A 71 -10.10 29.29 9.33
N LEU A 72 -9.90 28.28 10.19
CA LEU A 72 -8.59 27.71 10.47
C LEU A 72 -8.05 26.95 9.25
N SER A 73 -8.83 26.02 8.68
CA SER A 73 -8.48 25.31 7.45
C SER A 73 -8.13 26.29 6.34
N HIS A 74 -8.90 27.39 6.21
CA HIS A 74 -8.60 28.42 5.22
C HIS A 74 -7.28 29.15 5.46
N SER A 75 -7.03 29.55 6.70
CA SER A 75 -5.78 30.21 7.03
C SER A 75 -4.57 29.29 6.88
N ILE A 76 -4.71 28.02 7.23
CA ILE A 76 -3.66 27.01 7.06
C ILE A 76 -3.39 26.78 5.57
N HIS A 77 -4.44 26.69 4.76
CA HIS A 77 -4.30 26.51 3.32
C HIS A 77 -3.59 27.72 2.67
N GLU A 78 -4.01 28.94 2.96
CA GLU A 78 -3.40 30.15 2.37
C GLU A 78 -1.96 30.38 2.86
N ALA A 79 -1.73 30.27 4.17
CA ALA A 79 -0.46 30.65 4.78
C ALA A 79 0.58 29.53 4.76
N LEU A 80 0.14 28.27 4.86
CA LEU A 80 1.00 27.10 4.98
C LEU A 80 0.93 26.19 3.75
N ARG A 81 0.00 26.38 2.80
CA ARG A 81 -0.26 25.50 1.64
C ARG A 81 -0.70 24.08 2.00
N ARG A 82 -1.26 23.88 3.20
CA ARG A 82 -1.62 22.54 3.73
C ARG A 82 -3.12 22.25 3.63
N CYS A 83 -3.49 21.01 3.34
CA CYS A 83 -4.84 20.48 3.51
C CYS A 83 -5.11 20.21 4.99
N GLY A 84 -6.25 20.70 5.52
CA GLY A 84 -6.68 20.59 6.93
C GLY A 84 -5.73 21.17 7.98
N GLY A 85 -4.57 20.54 8.19
CA GLY A 85 -3.50 20.92 9.11
C GLY A 85 -3.80 20.65 10.58
N TYR A 86 -4.86 19.90 10.87
CA TYR A 86 -5.27 19.46 12.20
C TYR A 86 -5.99 18.10 12.13
N MET A 87 -6.03 17.39 13.26
CA MET A 87 -6.88 16.21 13.42
C MET A 87 -8.02 16.53 14.40
N TYR A 88 -9.24 16.17 14.01
CA TYR A 88 -10.44 16.32 14.86
C TYR A 88 -10.52 15.22 15.93
N HIS A 89 -10.96 15.58 17.13
CA HIS A 89 -11.25 14.66 18.24
C HIS A 89 -12.64 14.92 18.82
N PRO A 90 -13.49 13.88 19.00
CA PRO A 90 -14.84 14.06 19.53
C PRO A 90 -14.84 14.40 21.03
N THR A 91 -13.77 14.08 21.77
CA THR A 91 -13.63 14.37 23.20
C THR A 91 -12.20 14.77 23.55
N LYS A 92 -12.04 15.44 24.69
CA LYS A 92 -10.73 15.78 25.26
C LYS A 92 -9.88 14.53 25.49
N GLU A 93 -10.51 13.47 26.00
CA GLU A 93 -9.85 12.20 26.30
C GLU A 93 -9.30 11.55 25.02
N ALA A 94 -10.06 11.59 23.92
CA ALA A 94 -9.61 11.12 22.61
C ALA A 94 -8.41 11.93 22.11
N GLY A 95 -8.46 13.27 22.22
CA GLY A 95 -7.35 14.14 21.85
C GLY A 95 -6.09 13.91 22.70
N LEU A 96 -6.25 13.73 24.01
CA LEU A 96 -5.14 13.40 24.91
C LEU A 96 -4.55 12.02 24.59
N ALA A 97 -5.38 11.04 24.24
CA ALA A 97 -4.89 9.74 23.80
C ALA A 97 -4.10 9.85 22.49
N SER A 98 -4.57 10.66 21.53
CA SER A 98 -3.85 10.96 20.29
C SER A 98 -2.49 11.62 20.57
N LEU A 99 -2.44 12.67 21.41
CA LEU A 99 -1.18 13.30 21.81
C LEU A 99 -0.21 12.32 22.46
N ARG A 100 -0.69 11.44 23.36
CA ARG A 100 0.16 10.43 24.00
C ARG A 100 0.81 9.51 22.96
N ARG A 101 0.07 9.15 21.90
CA ARG A 101 0.58 8.43 20.72
C ARG A 101 1.52 9.25 19.83
N HIS A 102 1.84 10.48 20.16
CA HIS A 102 2.94 11.22 19.50
C HIS A 102 4.11 11.48 20.46
N SER A 103 3.84 11.52 21.78
CA SER A 103 4.86 11.69 22.83
C SER A 103 5.66 10.44 23.16
N THR A 104 5.13 9.26 22.83
CA THR A 104 5.81 8.01 23.18
C THR A 104 6.98 7.84 22.21
N PRO A 105 8.21 7.55 22.67
CA PRO A 105 9.33 7.30 21.76
C PRO A 105 8.91 6.28 20.72
N LEU A 106 9.10 6.58 19.44
CA LEU A 106 8.60 5.75 18.35
C LEU A 106 9.08 4.29 18.45
N ALA A 107 10.23 4.05 19.10
CA ALA A 107 10.72 2.71 19.44
C ALA A 107 9.79 1.92 20.37
N ALA A 108 9.15 2.56 21.35
CA ALA A 108 8.20 1.94 22.27
C ALA A 108 6.81 1.72 21.62
N GLN A 109 6.39 2.60 20.72
CA GLN A 109 5.21 2.39 19.87
C GLN A 109 5.43 1.28 18.85
N ARG A 110 6.62 1.26 18.23
CA ARG A 110 7.05 0.17 17.35
C ARG A 110 7.25 -1.13 18.12
N LEU A 111 7.68 -1.13 19.38
CA LEU A 111 7.69 -2.34 20.22
C LEU A 111 6.26 -2.85 20.51
N ALA A 112 5.30 -1.95 20.69
CA ALA A 112 3.90 -2.31 20.86
C ALA A 112 3.22 -2.74 19.54
N ALA A 113 3.58 -2.14 18.40
CA ALA A 113 3.06 -2.46 17.07
C ALA A 113 3.77 -3.65 16.39
N ALA A 114 5.07 -3.84 16.64
CA ALA A 114 5.85 -5.01 16.20
C ALA A 114 5.46 -6.29 16.96
N ALA A 115 4.66 -6.18 18.02
CA ALA A 115 3.97 -7.31 18.61
C ALA A 115 2.72 -7.74 17.81
N VAL A 116 2.28 -6.95 16.80
CA VAL A 116 0.99 -7.14 16.09
C VAL A 116 1.13 -7.16 14.55
N ALA A 117 2.16 -6.53 13.96
CA ALA A 117 2.40 -6.55 12.51
C ALA A 117 3.83 -7.00 12.16
N THR A 118 3.92 -8.05 11.34
CA THR A 118 5.13 -8.53 10.68
C THR A 118 5.58 -7.46 9.68
N ARG A 119 6.64 -6.72 10.02
CA ARG A 119 7.25 -5.78 9.08
C ARG A 119 7.61 -6.52 7.78
N PRO A 120 7.11 -6.06 6.62
CA PRO A 120 7.44 -6.69 5.34
C PRO A 120 8.92 -6.58 5.01
N SER A 121 9.45 -7.50 4.20
CA SER A 121 10.87 -7.48 3.82
C SER A 121 11.18 -6.43 2.75
N TYR A 122 10.14 -5.91 2.08
CA TYR A 122 10.20 -4.97 0.98
C TYR A 122 11.02 -5.47 -0.22
N VAL A 123 11.03 -6.79 -0.43
CA VAL A 123 11.62 -7.42 -1.63
C VAL A 123 10.82 -7.01 -2.87
N ILE A 124 11.56 -6.81 -3.97
CA ILE A 124 11.01 -6.45 -5.29
C ILE A 124 11.36 -7.59 -6.26
N ASP A 125 10.46 -8.55 -6.44
CA ASP A 125 10.69 -9.77 -7.22
C ASP A 125 9.49 -10.20 -8.09
N GLN A 126 8.49 -9.33 -8.25
CA GLN A 126 7.27 -9.61 -9.00
C GLN A 126 7.23 -8.97 -10.40
N GLN A 127 8.39 -8.77 -11.05
CA GLN A 127 8.46 -8.04 -12.33
C GLN A 127 7.61 -8.68 -13.43
N ALA A 128 7.49 -10.01 -13.43
CA ALA A 128 6.67 -10.76 -14.38
C ALA A 128 5.17 -10.49 -14.24
N VAL A 129 4.70 -10.07 -13.05
CA VAL A 129 3.31 -9.70 -12.78
C VAL A 129 3.13 -8.19 -12.96
N VAL A 130 4.03 -7.38 -12.38
CA VAL A 130 3.92 -5.91 -12.38
C VAL A 130 4.01 -5.35 -13.80
N THR A 131 5.02 -5.73 -14.58
CA THR A 131 5.28 -5.13 -15.90
C THR A 131 4.07 -5.19 -16.85
N PRO A 132 3.44 -6.36 -17.12
CA PRO A 132 2.26 -6.42 -17.98
C PRO A 132 1.05 -5.71 -17.36
N LEU A 133 0.93 -5.70 -16.03
CA LEU A 133 -0.13 -4.99 -15.33
C LEU A 133 -0.03 -3.46 -15.54
N LEU A 134 1.16 -2.87 -15.45
CA LEU A 134 1.34 -1.43 -15.66
C LEU A 134 1.09 -1.01 -17.11
N ALA A 135 1.39 -1.88 -18.07
CA ALA A 135 1.23 -1.62 -19.50
C ALA A 135 -0.23 -1.48 -19.94
N GLN A 136 -1.18 -2.13 -19.26
CA GLN A 136 -2.61 -2.04 -19.57
C GLN A 136 -3.31 -0.84 -18.89
N MET A 137 -2.63 -0.09 -18.01
CA MET A 137 -3.21 1.07 -17.32
C MET A 137 -3.22 2.29 -18.23
N GLN A 138 -4.33 3.03 -18.23
CA GLN A 138 -4.56 4.15 -19.15
C GLN A 138 -4.96 5.43 -18.42
N ALA A 139 -4.33 6.55 -18.79
CA ALA A 139 -4.67 7.88 -18.29
C ALA A 139 -6.14 8.24 -18.61
N SER A 140 -6.68 7.82 -19.74
CA SER A 140 -8.07 8.08 -20.13
C SER A 140 -9.10 7.53 -19.12
N ASN A 141 -8.85 6.34 -18.54
CA ASN A 141 -9.74 5.75 -17.53
C ASN A 141 -9.71 6.56 -16.23
N ILE A 142 -8.52 7.04 -15.85
CA ILE A 142 -8.33 7.90 -14.67
C ILE A 142 -9.04 9.24 -14.91
N GLY A 143 -8.77 9.89 -16.05
CA GLY A 143 -9.39 11.16 -16.43
C GLY A 143 -10.91 11.10 -16.46
N GLN A 144 -11.51 10.02 -16.95
CA GLN A 144 -12.96 9.85 -16.91
C GLN A 144 -13.49 9.80 -15.47
N THR A 145 -12.79 9.10 -14.57
CA THR A 145 -13.21 9.03 -13.16
C THR A 145 -13.08 10.39 -12.46
N ILE A 146 -12.04 11.17 -12.79
CA ILE A 146 -11.89 12.55 -12.30
C ILE A 146 -13.06 13.42 -12.80
N VAL A 147 -13.41 13.33 -14.08
CA VAL A 147 -14.55 14.07 -14.66
C VAL A 147 -15.87 13.68 -13.99
N ASP A 148 -16.10 12.39 -13.75
CA ASP A 148 -17.33 11.90 -13.10
C ASP A 148 -17.45 12.43 -11.66
N LEU A 149 -16.37 12.36 -10.87
CA LEU A 149 -16.35 12.83 -9.48
C LEU A 149 -16.37 14.36 -9.36
N SER A 150 -15.72 15.08 -10.27
CA SER A 150 -15.70 16.55 -10.28
C SER A 150 -16.94 17.18 -10.93
N GLY A 151 -17.82 16.35 -11.52
CA GLY A 151 -19.11 16.75 -12.05
C GLY A 151 -20.18 17.03 -10.98
N TYR A 152 -19.99 16.55 -9.74
CA TYR A 152 -20.85 16.90 -8.61
C TYR A 152 -20.70 18.38 -8.24
N THR A 153 -21.74 18.98 -7.65
CA THR A 153 -21.65 20.36 -7.10
C THR A 153 -20.50 20.47 -6.10
N ASN A 154 -20.40 19.49 -5.21
CA ASN A 154 -19.27 19.21 -4.34
C ASN A 154 -19.38 17.76 -3.87
N ARG A 155 -18.38 17.27 -3.14
CA ARG A 155 -18.43 15.98 -2.45
C ARG A 155 -18.35 16.15 -0.93
N TYR A 156 -18.79 17.30 -0.41
CA TYR A 156 -18.66 17.64 1.00
C TYR A 156 -19.39 16.65 1.92
N TYR A 157 -18.81 16.34 3.08
CA TYR A 157 -19.21 15.21 3.92
C TYR A 157 -20.65 15.26 4.49
N THR A 158 -21.23 16.46 4.63
CA THR A 158 -22.61 16.67 5.08
C THR A 158 -23.58 16.96 3.95
N SER A 159 -23.14 17.01 2.70
CA SER A 159 -24.00 17.34 1.57
C SER A 159 -24.66 16.09 0.96
N SER A 160 -25.82 16.29 0.34
CA SER A 160 -26.48 15.26 -0.44
C SER A 160 -25.62 14.77 -1.62
N SER A 161 -24.86 15.67 -2.26
CA SER A 161 -23.93 15.32 -3.34
C SER A 161 -22.74 14.50 -2.85
N GLY A 162 -22.21 14.76 -1.65
CA GLY A 162 -21.17 13.94 -1.03
C GLY A 162 -21.64 12.51 -0.73
N VAL A 163 -22.87 12.35 -0.23
CA VAL A 163 -23.50 11.03 -0.05
C VAL A 163 -23.67 10.32 -1.40
N ASN A 164 -24.14 11.04 -2.42
CA ASN A 164 -24.34 10.48 -3.75
C ASN A 164 -23.02 10.06 -4.42
N ALA A 165 -21.93 10.81 -4.23
CA ALA A 165 -20.61 10.43 -4.71
C ALA A 165 -20.12 9.13 -4.07
N SER A 166 -20.34 8.94 -2.77
CA SER A 166 -20.02 7.68 -2.06
C SER A 166 -20.83 6.50 -2.59
N ASN A 167 -22.14 6.69 -2.79
CA ASN A 167 -23.00 5.65 -3.36
C ASN A 167 -22.60 5.29 -4.80
N TRP A 168 -22.29 6.30 -5.61
CA TRP A 168 -21.82 6.12 -6.97
C TRP A 168 -20.52 5.34 -7.02
N LEU A 169 -19.53 5.70 -6.19
CA LEU A 169 -18.23 5.03 -6.18
C LEU A 169 -18.36 3.57 -5.73
N ARG A 170 -19.16 3.29 -4.70
CA ARG A 170 -19.47 1.92 -4.28
C ARG A 170 -20.09 1.11 -5.41
N GLN A 171 -21.02 1.68 -6.18
CA GLN A 171 -21.60 1.00 -7.34
C GLN A 171 -20.60 0.83 -8.49
N ARG A 172 -19.75 1.83 -8.73
CA ARG A 172 -18.70 1.80 -9.76
C ARG A 172 -17.71 0.69 -9.50
N TRP A 173 -17.17 0.62 -8.28
CA TRP A 173 -16.23 -0.44 -7.88
C TRP A 173 -16.89 -1.82 -7.83
N ALA A 174 -18.15 -1.94 -7.41
CA ALA A 174 -18.88 -3.20 -7.47
C ALA A 174 -19.08 -3.70 -8.91
N THR A 175 -19.38 -2.79 -9.83
CA THR A 175 -19.45 -3.09 -11.27
C THR A 175 -18.08 -3.53 -11.81
N LEU A 176 -17.00 -2.85 -11.41
CA LEU A 176 -15.64 -3.22 -11.81
C LEU A 176 -15.22 -4.59 -11.29
N ALA A 177 -15.59 -4.95 -10.05
CA ALA A 177 -15.32 -6.28 -9.50
C ALA A 177 -15.92 -7.41 -10.37
N GLY A 178 -17.04 -7.14 -11.05
CA GLY A 178 -17.63 -8.06 -12.02
C GLY A 178 -17.95 -9.42 -11.39
N ALA A 179 -17.43 -10.49 -11.98
CA ALA A 179 -17.67 -11.86 -11.51
C ALA A 179 -16.65 -12.35 -10.46
N ARG A 180 -15.71 -11.50 -10.00
CA ARG A 180 -14.69 -11.88 -9.01
C ARG A 180 -15.32 -12.02 -7.63
N THR A 181 -15.51 -13.25 -7.17
CA THR A 181 -16.12 -13.56 -5.86
C THR A 181 -15.20 -13.27 -4.67
N ASP A 182 -13.90 -13.12 -4.91
CA ASP A 182 -12.90 -12.71 -3.93
C ASP A 182 -12.83 -11.20 -3.73
N ILE A 183 -13.63 -10.42 -4.46
CA ILE A 183 -13.71 -8.96 -4.31
C ILE A 183 -15.05 -8.56 -3.69
N THR A 184 -15.00 -7.79 -2.61
CA THR A 184 -16.19 -7.19 -1.98
C THR A 184 -16.06 -5.67 -1.96
N VAL A 185 -17.16 -4.95 -2.18
CA VAL A 185 -17.20 -3.49 -2.07
C VAL A 185 -18.27 -3.09 -1.05
N ALA A 186 -17.84 -2.44 0.03
CA ALA A 186 -18.70 -2.04 1.13
C ALA A 186 -18.55 -0.55 1.43
N GLN A 187 -19.50 -0.01 2.20
CA GLN A 187 -19.42 1.35 2.75
C GLN A 187 -19.27 1.27 4.27
N PHE A 188 -18.31 2.02 4.82
CA PHE A 188 -18.15 2.21 6.25
C PHE A 188 -19.02 3.39 6.71
N THR A 189 -19.88 3.15 7.69
CA THR A 189 -20.80 4.18 8.19
C THR A 189 -20.18 4.93 9.36
N HIS A 190 -20.21 6.26 9.29
CA HIS A 190 -19.74 7.15 10.34
C HIS A 190 -20.92 7.63 11.18
N ALA A 191 -20.74 7.73 12.51
CA ALA A 191 -21.86 8.06 13.41
C ALA A 191 -22.30 9.53 13.31
N GLY A 192 -21.36 10.43 12.97
CA GLY A 192 -21.58 11.88 13.02
C GLY A 192 -22.08 12.52 11.71
N TRP A 193 -22.10 11.81 10.58
CA TRP A 193 -22.47 12.37 9.28
C TRP A 193 -22.93 11.30 8.27
N ALA A 194 -23.52 11.75 7.16
CA ALA A 194 -24.17 10.86 6.21
C ALA A 194 -23.25 10.28 5.13
N GLN A 195 -22.23 11.03 4.68
CA GLN A 195 -21.27 10.51 3.70
C GLN A 195 -20.49 9.34 4.30
N LYS A 196 -20.38 8.25 3.55
CA LYS A 196 -19.71 7.02 3.98
C LYS A 196 -18.37 6.87 3.28
N SER A 197 -17.38 6.32 3.96
CA SER A 197 -16.17 5.85 3.27
C SER A 197 -16.48 4.60 2.44
N VAL A 198 -15.82 4.41 1.30
CA VAL A 198 -15.99 3.24 0.43
C VAL A 198 -14.76 2.35 0.53
N ILE A 199 -14.94 1.04 0.70
CA ILE A 199 -13.86 0.07 0.84
C ILE A 199 -14.06 -1.08 -0.14
N ALA A 200 -13.17 -1.20 -1.12
CA ALA A 200 -13.03 -2.41 -1.92
C ALA A 200 -11.98 -3.32 -1.27
N THR A 201 -12.34 -4.57 -1.00
CA THR A 201 -11.45 -5.60 -0.46
C THR A 201 -11.24 -6.68 -1.49
N ILE A 202 -9.98 -6.97 -1.84
CA ILE A 202 -9.56 -8.16 -2.60
C ILE A 202 -8.97 -9.14 -1.60
N GLN A 203 -9.64 -10.27 -1.40
CA GLN A 203 -9.27 -11.26 -0.40
C GLN A 203 -7.95 -11.94 -0.77
N GLY A 204 -7.00 -11.97 0.17
CA GLY A 204 -5.74 -12.68 0.01
C GLY A 204 -5.92 -14.20 -0.04
N THR A 205 -5.10 -14.90 -0.82
CA THR A 205 -5.21 -16.35 -1.07
C THR A 205 -4.67 -17.20 0.07
N ASP A 206 -3.40 -17.01 0.43
CA ASP A 206 -2.67 -17.85 1.39
C ASP A 206 -2.04 -17.06 2.55
N ASN A 207 -2.13 -15.72 2.53
CA ASN A 207 -1.73 -14.83 3.62
C ASN A 207 -2.78 -13.72 3.86
N GLY A 208 -4.06 -14.08 3.76
CA GLY A 208 -5.18 -13.13 3.80
C GLY A 208 -5.40 -12.41 5.14
N THR A 209 -4.70 -12.79 6.21
CA THR A 209 -4.72 -12.11 7.51
C THR A 209 -3.85 -10.85 7.54
N GLU A 210 -2.86 -10.77 6.66
CA GLU A 210 -2.06 -9.56 6.44
C GLU A 210 -2.78 -8.65 5.43
N VAL A 211 -2.86 -7.36 5.76
CA VAL A 211 -3.66 -6.37 5.01
C VAL A 211 -2.76 -5.26 4.48
N ILE A 212 -2.89 -4.97 3.18
CA ILE A 212 -2.32 -3.80 2.53
C ILE A 212 -3.46 -2.80 2.34
N VAL A 213 -3.25 -1.56 2.77
CA VAL A 213 -4.21 -0.48 2.55
C VAL A 213 -3.66 0.48 1.50
N MET A 214 -4.50 0.86 0.55
CA MET A 214 -4.27 1.99 -0.35
C MET A 214 -5.47 2.93 -0.26
N GLY A 215 -5.23 4.20 0.03
CA GLY A 215 -6.24 5.17 0.40
C GLY A 215 -6.17 6.45 -0.42
N ALA A 216 -7.31 7.12 -0.52
CA ALA A 216 -7.54 8.45 -1.10
C ALA A 216 -8.79 9.01 -0.41
N HIS A 217 -9.00 10.32 -0.34
CA HIS A 217 -10.25 10.84 0.23
C HIS A 217 -11.27 11.19 -0.86
N LEU A 218 -12.55 11.04 -0.51
CA LEU A 218 -13.67 11.17 -1.44
C LEU A 218 -14.27 12.56 -1.40
N ASP A 219 -14.19 13.25 -0.27
CA ASP A 219 -14.83 14.55 -0.11
C ASP A 219 -14.14 15.66 -0.90
N SER A 220 -14.74 16.83 -0.88
CA SER A 220 -14.15 18.06 -1.40
C SER A 220 -14.75 19.26 -0.68
N ILE A 221 -13.94 20.30 -0.50
CA ILE A 221 -14.37 21.57 0.09
C ILE A 221 -14.08 22.75 -0.84
N ASN A 222 -14.78 23.87 -0.61
CA ASN A 222 -14.35 25.16 -1.11
C ASN A 222 -14.39 26.19 0.01
N GLN A 223 -13.23 26.74 0.36
CA GLN A 223 -13.09 27.64 1.50
C GLN A 223 -13.64 29.05 1.26
N SER A 224 -13.99 29.37 0.01
CA SER A 224 -14.57 30.67 -0.40
C SER A 224 -16.03 30.86 0.04
N GLY A 225 -16.66 29.84 0.62
CA GLY A 225 -18.01 29.90 1.19
C GLY A 225 -19.11 29.18 0.39
N GLY A 226 -20.33 29.26 0.92
CA GLY A 226 -21.50 28.48 0.46
C GLY A 226 -22.00 27.54 1.56
N SER A 227 -23.24 27.05 1.44
CA SER A 227 -23.70 25.98 2.33
C SER A 227 -23.17 24.63 1.81
N ALA A 228 -23.20 23.59 2.64
CA ALA A 228 -22.84 22.23 2.23
C ALA A 228 -23.51 21.81 0.90
N GLU A 229 -24.75 22.22 0.65
CA GLU A 229 -25.51 21.82 -0.55
C GLU A 229 -25.19 22.66 -1.80
N THR A 230 -24.71 23.90 -1.65
CA THR A 230 -24.58 24.84 -2.78
C THR A 230 -23.15 25.27 -3.09
N MET A 231 -22.21 25.04 -2.17
CA MET A 231 -20.80 25.32 -2.35
C MET A 231 -20.27 24.58 -3.57
N ARG A 232 -19.69 25.30 -4.54
CA ARG A 232 -19.07 24.68 -5.71
C ARG A 232 -17.64 24.26 -5.37
N ALA A 233 -17.38 22.97 -5.29
CA ALA A 233 -16.07 22.38 -5.00
C ALA A 233 -15.85 21.15 -5.89
N PRO A 234 -15.41 21.34 -7.16
CA PRO A 234 -15.22 20.23 -8.06
C PRO A 234 -14.16 19.25 -7.55
N GLY A 235 -13.14 19.71 -6.82
CA GLY A 235 -12.17 18.83 -6.15
C GLY A 235 -11.53 17.84 -7.12
N ALA A 236 -11.11 18.33 -8.29
CA ALA A 236 -10.68 17.46 -9.38
C ALA A 236 -9.30 16.84 -9.11
N ASP A 237 -8.38 17.64 -8.58
CA ASP A 237 -7.10 17.15 -8.09
C ASP A 237 -7.22 16.63 -6.68
N ASP A 238 -7.96 17.36 -5.83
CA ASP A 238 -8.13 17.17 -4.40
C ASP A 238 -9.56 16.70 -4.05
N ASP A 239 -9.82 15.40 -3.87
CA ASP A 239 -8.94 14.27 -4.24
C ASP A 239 -9.63 13.28 -5.18
N ALA A 240 -10.37 13.81 -6.16
CA ALA A 240 -10.87 12.95 -7.25
C ALA A 240 -9.72 12.25 -8.00
N SER A 241 -8.52 12.83 -8.02
CA SER A 241 -7.36 12.27 -8.70
C SER A 241 -6.81 11.01 -8.00
N GLY A 242 -6.68 11.01 -6.67
CA GLY A 242 -6.29 9.85 -5.87
C GLY A 242 -7.32 8.73 -5.97
N VAL A 243 -8.61 9.05 -5.82
CA VAL A 243 -9.71 8.07 -5.99
C VAL A 243 -9.73 7.48 -7.40
N ALA A 244 -9.50 8.30 -8.43
CA ALA A 244 -9.41 7.84 -9.81
C ALA A 244 -8.21 6.92 -10.05
N SER A 245 -7.06 7.23 -9.44
CA SER A 245 -5.86 6.39 -9.49
C SER A 245 -6.12 5.01 -8.87
N LEU A 246 -6.75 4.95 -7.69
CA LEU A 246 -7.16 3.68 -7.06
C LEU A 246 -8.19 2.92 -7.88
N THR A 247 -9.11 3.63 -8.53
CA THR A 247 -10.13 3.03 -9.41
C THR A 247 -9.48 2.32 -10.61
N GLU A 248 -8.44 2.91 -11.20
CA GLU A 248 -7.69 2.29 -12.30
C GLU A 248 -6.85 1.09 -11.83
N VAL A 249 -6.29 1.14 -10.61
CA VAL A 249 -5.62 -0.01 -9.98
C VAL A 249 -6.59 -1.19 -9.83
N LEU A 250 -7.80 -0.94 -9.30
CA LEU A 250 -8.83 -1.98 -9.16
C LEU A 250 -9.20 -2.58 -10.53
N ARG A 251 -9.44 -1.73 -11.53
CA ARG A 251 -9.75 -2.20 -12.90
C ARG A 251 -8.61 -3.07 -13.44
N ALA A 252 -7.37 -2.64 -13.32
CA ALA A 252 -6.20 -3.38 -13.79
C ALA A 252 -6.08 -4.76 -13.11
N PHE A 253 -6.27 -4.84 -11.79
CA PHE A 253 -6.27 -6.10 -11.05
C PHE A 253 -7.39 -7.05 -11.47
N VAL A 254 -8.59 -6.53 -11.74
CA VAL A 254 -9.70 -7.35 -12.24
C VAL A 254 -9.39 -7.86 -13.65
N THR A 255 -8.96 -6.99 -14.57
CA THR A 255 -8.65 -7.36 -15.96
C THR A 255 -7.54 -8.40 -16.05
N ALA A 256 -6.49 -8.26 -15.23
CA ALA A 256 -5.39 -9.22 -15.17
C ALA A 256 -5.73 -10.50 -14.39
N ASN A 257 -6.93 -10.60 -13.81
CA ASN A 257 -7.32 -11.65 -12.87
C ASN A 257 -6.28 -11.84 -11.74
N TYR A 258 -5.67 -10.74 -11.28
CA TYR A 258 -4.65 -10.77 -10.24
C TYR A 258 -5.27 -11.14 -8.90
N LYS A 259 -4.64 -12.09 -8.20
CA LYS A 259 -5.06 -12.60 -6.87
C LYS A 259 -3.88 -12.50 -5.91
N PRO A 260 -3.89 -11.55 -4.97
CA PRO A 260 -2.77 -11.33 -4.05
C PRO A 260 -2.69 -12.42 -2.97
N ARG A 261 -1.52 -12.59 -2.37
CA ARG A 261 -1.36 -13.46 -1.18
C ARG A 261 -1.94 -12.80 0.05
N ARG A 262 -1.60 -11.52 0.25
CA ARG A 262 -2.16 -10.64 1.27
C ARG A 262 -3.50 -10.05 0.84
N THR A 263 -4.34 -9.69 1.80
CA THR A 263 -5.58 -8.96 1.50
C THR A 263 -5.26 -7.52 1.10
N ILE A 264 -5.81 -7.04 -0.01
CA ILE A 264 -5.68 -5.64 -0.44
C ILE A 264 -6.99 -4.91 -0.15
N LYS A 265 -6.91 -3.74 0.49
CA LYS A 265 -8.04 -2.83 0.69
C LYS A 265 -7.78 -1.49 0.02
N LEU A 266 -8.62 -1.14 -0.94
CA LEU A 266 -8.68 0.20 -1.53
C LEU A 266 -9.76 0.99 -0.79
N MET A 267 -9.42 2.18 -0.31
CA MET A 267 -10.29 3.01 0.53
C MET A 267 -10.46 4.39 -0.08
N ALA A 268 -11.71 4.85 -0.14
CA ALA A 268 -12.06 6.23 -0.40
C ALA A 268 -12.66 6.81 0.89
N TYR A 269 -11.89 7.58 1.65
CA TYR A 269 -12.25 8.08 2.97
C TYR A 269 -13.26 9.22 2.88
N ALA A 270 -14.17 9.32 3.85
CA ALA A 270 -15.04 10.49 3.99
C ALA A 270 -14.44 11.50 4.96
N ALA A 271 -14.78 12.78 4.81
CA ALA A 271 -14.52 13.83 5.78
C ALA A 271 -13.03 14.00 6.14
N GLU A 272 -12.14 13.95 5.15
CA GLU A 272 -10.72 14.32 5.30
C GLU A 272 -10.61 15.82 5.63
N GLU A 273 -11.33 16.64 4.86
CA GLU A 273 -11.23 18.10 4.78
C GLU A 273 -11.58 18.83 6.08
N VAL A 274 -12.23 18.10 6.98
CA VAL A 274 -12.72 18.57 8.29
C VAL A 274 -11.97 17.88 9.44
N GLY A 275 -10.73 17.47 9.20
CA GLY A 275 -9.80 16.98 10.20
C GLY A 275 -9.66 15.46 10.25
N LEU A 276 -9.56 14.81 9.10
CA LEU A 276 -9.24 13.39 8.92
C LEU A 276 -10.26 12.44 9.57
N ARG A 277 -11.53 12.84 9.67
CA ARG A 277 -12.50 12.17 10.56
C ARG A 277 -12.77 10.73 10.12
N GLY A 278 -12.94 10.49 8.82
CA GLY A 278 -13.25 9.15 8.30
C GLY A 278 -12.09 8.17 8.44
N SER A 279 -10.87 8.56 8.06
CA SER A 279 -9.69 7.70 8.21
C SER A 279 -9.34 7.46 9.68
N GLN A 280 -9.56 8.44 10.57
CA GLN A 280 -9.38 8.24 12.01
C GLN A 280 -10.30 7.17 12.58
N GLU A 281 -11.60 7.17 12.24
CA GLU A 281 -12.53 6.13 12.69
C GLU A 281 -12.14 4.75 12.15
N ILE A 282 -11.75 4.68 10.87
CA ILE A 282 -11.35 3.42 10.23
C ILE A 282 -10.04 2.89 10.85
N ALA A 283 -8.98 3.69 10.91
CA ALA A 283 -7.69 3.28 11.46
C ALA A 283 -7.83 2.87 12.94
N SER A 284 -8.62 3.61 13.73
CA SER A 284 -8.90 3.25 15.12
C SER A 284 -9.66 1.93 15.24
N SER A 285 -10.63 1.67 14.35
CA SER A 285 -11.37 0.39 14.34
C SER A 285 -10.46 -0.79 13.98
N PHE A 286 -9.52 -0.60 13.05
CA PHE A 286 -8.53 -1.61 12.66
C PHE A 286 -7.56 -1.92 13.80
N ALA A 287 -7.06 -0.88 14.48
CA ALA A 287 -6.19 -1.02 15.65
C ALA A 287 -6.91 -1.72 16.81
N ALA A 288 -8.16 -1.34 17.10
CA ALA A 288 -8.97 -1.98 18.14
C ALA A 288 -9.29 -3.45 17.83
N ALA A 289 -9.44 -3.80 16.56
CA ALA A 289 -9.63 -5.18 16.10
C ALA A 289 -8.31 -5.99 16.03
N GLY A 290 -7.15 -5.38 16.29
CA GLY A 290 -5.85 -6.03 16.14
C GLY A 290 -5.55 -6.43 14.69
N THR A 291 -6.04 -5.67 13.71
CA THR A 291 -5.85 -6.00 12.29
C THR A 291 -4.38 -5.82 11.91
N ASN A 292 -3.78 -6.86 11.33
CA ASN A 292 -2.40 -6.83 10.86
C ASN A 292 -2.30 -6.09 9.53
N VAL A 293 -2.24 -4.75 9.60
CA VAL A 293 -1.97 -3.90 8.43
C VAL A 293 -0.46 -3.77 8.25
N VAL A 294 0.04 -4.33 7.16
CA VAL A 294 1.48 -4.42 6.88
C VAL A 294 2.03 -3.18 6.16
N GLY A 295 1.15 -2.37 5.57
CA GLY A 295 1.51 -1.12 4.94
C GLY A 295 0.31 -0.33 4.43
N VAL A 296 0.45 1.00 4.43
CA VAL A 296 -0.58 1.96 4.03
C VAL A 296 0.01 2.94 3.01
N LEU A 297 -0.60 3.03 1.83
CA LEU A 297 -0.27 4.03 0.82
C LEU A 297 -1.40 5.05 0.72
N GLN A 298 -1.13 6.33 0.98
CA GLN A 298 -2.07 7.43 0.71
C GLN A 298 -1.76 8.05 -0.66
N LEU A 299 -2.80 8.22 -1.47
CA LEU A 299 -2.79 9.04 -2.67
C LEU A 299 -3.71 10.21 -2.41
N ASP A 300 -3.15 11.40 -2.29
CA ASP A 300 -3.89 12.65 -2.09
C ASP A 300 -3.22 13.68 -2.98
N MET A 301 -3.96 14.15 -3.99
CA MET A 301 -3.47 14.95 -5.12
C MET A 301 -2.39 14.23 -5.95
N THR A 302 -2.74 13.88 -7.19
CA THR A 302 -1.89 13.02 -8.03
C THR A 302 -1.69 13.54 -9.45
N ASN A 303 -2.34 14.65 -9.84
CA ASN A 303 -2.46 14.96 -11.25
C ASN A 303 -1.94 16.33 -11.69
N TYR A 304 -1.75 17.29 -10.80
CA TYR A 304 -1.14 18.57 -11.13
C TYR A 304 0.39 18.52 -11.06
N LYS A 305 1.05 18.73 -12.21
CA LYS A 305 2.52 18.70 -12.32
C LYS A 305 3.12 20.09 -12.05
N GLY A 306 3.20 20.48 -10.78
CA GLY A 306 3.70 21.80 -10.38
C GLY A 306 5.22 21.94 -10.23
N ALA A 307 5.95 20.82 -10.05
CA ALA A 307 7.37 20.84 -9.70
C ALA A 307 8.28 20.05 -10.68
N ALA A 308 9.59 20.10 -10.45
CA ALA A 308 10.56 19.46 -11.34
C ALA A 308 10.46 17.93 -11.28
N ASN A 309 10.50 17.35 -10.08
CA ASN A 309 10.38 15.90 -9.91
C ASN A 309 8.96 15.44 -10.21
N ASP A 310 8.82 14.19 -10.62
CA ASP A 310 7.53 13.58 -10.96
C ASP A 310 6.78 13.05 -9.74
N ILE A 311 7.48 12.64 -8.69
CA ILE A 311 6.85 12.18 -7.46
C ILE A 311 7.69 12.71 -6.30
N TYR A 312 7.05 13.29 -5.29
CA TYR A 312 7.69 13.67 -4.04
C TYR A 312 7.25 12.71 -2.93
N ILE A 313 8.20 12.07 -2.25
CA ILE A 313 7.88 11.23 -1.09
C ILE A 313 7.92 12.11 0.16
N PHE A 314 6.78 12.29 0.82
CA PHE A 314 6.73 13.08 2.05
C PHE A 314 7.33 12.29 3.21
N SER A 315 8.24 12.96 3.93
CA SER A 315 9.13 12.32 4.91
C SER A 315 8.65 12.38 6.35
N ASP A 316 7.63 13.20 6.62
CA ASP A 316 7.05 13.38 7.94
C ASP A 316 5.73 12.62 8.12
N TYR A 317 5.51 12.09 9.33
CA TYR A 317 4.39 11.22 9.68
C TYR A 317 4.25 9.98 8.78
N THR A 318 5.35 9.54 8.19
CA THR A 318 5.47 8.35 7.33
C THR A 318 6.55 7.38 7.85
N ASP A 319 6.57 6.14 7.34
CA ASP A 319 7.62 5.15 7.65
C ASP A 319 8.77 5.23 6.63
N SER A 320 9.98 5.47 7.12
CA SER A 320 11.17 5.65 6.29
C SER A 320 11.54 4.43 5.46
N ALA A 321 11.31 3.20 5.96
CA ALA A 321 11.62 1.99 5.22
C ALA A 321 10.62 1.77 4.08
N GLN A 322 9.33 2.05 4.32
CA GLN A 322 8.32 2.03 3.26
C GLN A 322 8.57 3.13 2.22
N ASN A 323 9.00 4.33 2.62
CA ASN A 323 9.39 5.40 1.70
C ASN A 323 10.57 4.99 0.79
N GLN A 324 11.57 4.29 1.35
CA GLN A 324 12.67 3.72 0.56
C GLN A 324 12.17 2.64 -0.41
N PHE A 325 11.25 1.79 0.02
CA PHE A 325 10.60 0.81 -0.84
C PHE A 325 9.86 1.47 -2.01
N LEU A 326 9.08 2.53 -1.77
CA LEU A 326 8.44 3.28 -2.87
C LEU A 326 9.46 3.84 -3.85
N THR A 327 10.56 4.41 -3.36
CA THR A 327 11.64 4.92 -4.23
C THR A 327 12.24 3.80 -5.08
N ALA A 328 12.47 2.62 -4.50
CA ALA A 328 12.99 1.45 -5.20
C ALA A 328 11.99 0.89 -6.23
N LEU A 329 10.69 0.92 -5.94
CA LEU A 329 9.64 0.57 -6.91
C LEU A 329 9.65 1.52 -8.11
N ILE A 330 9.79 2.84 -7.87
CA ILE A 330 9.89 3.82 -8.95
C ILE A 330 11.13 3.55 -9.81
N GLN A 331 12.29 3.33 -9.19
CA GLN A 331 13.53 3.01 -9.91
C GLN A 331 13.41 1.72 -10.74
N THR A 332 12.68 0.72 -10.24
CA THR A 332 12.54 -0.58 -10.90
C THR A 332 11.51 -0.54 -12.04
N TYR A 333 10.34 0.03 -11.79
CA TYR A 333 9.18 -0.08 -12.68
C TYR A 333 8.90 1.17 -13.50
N LEU A 334 9.38 2.33 -13.05
CA LEU A 334 9.13 3.64 -13.64
C LEU A 334 10.45 4.43 -13.77
N PRO A 335 11.53 3.86 -14.35
CA PRO A 335 12.91 4.36 -14.23
C PRO A 335 13.14 5.74 -14.87
N THR A 336 12.21 6.21 -15.69
CA THR A 336 12.27 7.54 -16.32
C THR A 336 11.75 8.66 -15.40
N LEU A 337 11.08 8.32 -14.31
CA LEU A 337 10.52 9.29 -13.36
C LEU A 337 11.60 9.82 -12.42
N ARG A 338 11.51 11.11 -12.11
CA ARG A 338 12.36 11.75 -11.09
C ARG A 338 11.63 11.76 -9.75
N VAL A 339 12.35 11.40 -8.69
CA VAL A 339 11.81 11.35 -7.32
C VAL A 339 12.43 12.43 -6.46
N GLY A 340 11.60 13.22 -5.79
CA GLY A 340 11.99 14.17 -4.76
C GLY A 340 11.56 13.72 -3.36
N THR A 341 11.95 14.48 -2.35
CA THR A 341 11.42 14.34 -0.99
C THR A 341 11.01 15.72 -0.51
N ASP A 342 9.96 15.77 0.31
CA ASP A 342 9.49 17.01 0.93
C ASP A 342 8.80 16.71 2.27
N ARG A 343 8.15 17.73 2.86
CA ARG A 343 7.37 17.64 4.10
C ARG A 343 6.10 18.46 4.00
N CYS A 344 5.08 18.04 4.74
CA CYS A 344 3.81 18.76 4.81
C CYS A 344 3.50 19.37 6.18
N GLY A 345 3.84 18.66 7.25
CA GLY A 345 3.51 18.98 8.64
C GLY A 345 2.38 18.11 9.23
N TYR A 346 2.12 18.28 10.53
CA TYR A 346 1.18 17.43 11.28
C TYR A 346 -0.29 17.46 10.85
N GLY A 347 -0.87 16.31 10.50
CA GLY A 347 -2.28 16.22 10.10
C GLY A 347 -2.49 16.78 8.69
N CYS A 348 -1.63 16.36 7.76
CA CYS A 348 -1.66 16.77 6.36
C CYS A 348 -2.71 16.03 5.54
N SER A 349 -2.86 14.71 5.77
CA SER A 349 -3.81 13.85 5.05
C SER A 349 -3.97 12.52 5.81
N ASP A 350 -4.79 11.59 5.31
CA ASP A 350 -5.24 10.38 6.00
C ASP A 350 -4.13 9.40 6.42
N HIS A 351 -2.94 9.46 5.79
CA HIS A 351 -1.78 8.67 6.23
C HIS A 351 -1.45 8.93 7.71
N ALA A 352 -1.67 10.16 8.19
CA ALA A 352 -1.44 10.56 9.58
C ALA A 352 -2.35 9.79 10.55
N SER A 353 -3.59 9.46 10.15
CA SER A 353 -4.51 8.65 10.95
C SER A 353 -3.96 7.23 11.19
N TRP A 354 -3.36 6.64 10.17
CA TRP A 354 -2.73 5.31 10.25
C TRP A 354 -1.42 5.34 11.04
N ASN A 355 -0.56 6.34 10.77
CA ASN A 355 0.67 6.56 11.51
C ASN A 355 0.42 6.75 13.01
N ALA A 356 -0.60 7.54 13.36
CA ALA A 356 -1.00 7.78 14.75
C ALA A 356 -1.48 6.53 15.49
N GLN A 357 -1.83 5.45 14.77
CA GLN A 357 -2.16 4.13 15.35
C GLN A 357 -0.96 3.16 15.33
N GLY A 358 0.20 3.59 14.83
CA GLY A 358 1.44 2.81 14.79
C GLY A 358 1.64 1.98 13.51
N TYR A 359 0.78 2.16 12.49
CA TYR A 359 0.93 1.47 11.21
C TYR A 359 1.98 2.16 10.31
N PHE A 360 2.64 1.38 9.45
CA PHE A 360 3.58 1.91 8.46
C PHE A 360 2.79 2.55 7.32
N ALA A 361 3.00 3.85 7.10
CA ALA A 361 2.30 4.62 6.09
C ALA A 361 3.27 5.45 5.25
N SER A 362 2.93 5.65 3.97
CA SER A 362 3.66 6.51 3.04
C SER A 362 2.68 7.36 2.22
N MET A 363 3.14 8.54 1.81
CA MET A 363 2.38 9.46 0.96
C MET A 363 3.28 10.00 -0.17
N PRO A 364 3.26 9.37 -1.36
CA PRO A 364 3.75 10.01 -2.57
C PRO A 364 2.80 11.15 -2.99
N PHE A 365 3.38 12.29 -3.35
CA PHE A 365 2.66 13.52 -3.71
C PHE A 365 3.12 14.05 -5.08
N GLU A 366 2.23 14.75 -5.78
CA GLU A 366 2.41 15.25 -7.16
C GLU A 366 3.51 16.31 -7.36
N SER A 367 3.86 17.04 -6.31
CA SER A 367 4.73 18.21 -6.40
C SER A 367 5.57 18.41 -5.15
N SER A 368 6.54 19.35 -5.21
CA SER A 368 7.10 19.92 -3.98
C SER A 368 6.02 20.74 -3.32
N PHE A 369 6.01 20.78 -2.00
CA PHE A 369 4.94 21.39 -1.25
C PHE A 369 4.76 22.90 -1.51
N SER A 370 5.83 23.60 -1.89
CA SER A 370 5.78 25.02 -2.28
C SER A 370 5.24 25.29 -3.69
N ALA A 371 4.94 24.25 -4.46
CA ALA A 371 4.53 24.31 -5.86
C ALA A 371 3.35 23.36 -6.14
N ASP A 372 2.53 23.12 -5.11
CA ASP A 372 1.27 22.41 -5.20
C ASP A 372 0.26 23.13 -6.08
N ASN A 373 -0.83 22.43 -6.40
CA ASN A 373 -1.90 22.99 -7.21
C ASN A 373 -2.51 24.24 -6.53
N PRO A 374 -2.37 25.44 -7.13
CA PRO A 374 -2.81 26.68 -6.50
C PRO A 374 -4.35 26.85 -6.49
N TYR A 375 -5.10 25.88 -7.02
CA TYR A 375 -6.56 25.92 -7.12
C TYR A 375 -7.28 25.04 -6.10
N ILE A 376 -6.58 24.22 -5.31
CA ILE A 376 -7.21 23.33 -4.32
C ILE A 376 -8.10 24.11 -3.35
N HIS A 377 -9.12 23.43 -2.82
CA HIS A 377 -10.17 24.04 -2.00
C HIS A 377 -10.87 25.28 -2.61
N THR A 378 -10.92 25.40 -3.94
CA THR A 378 -11.67 26.44 -4.63
C THR A 378 -12.60 25.86 -5.69
N ALA A 379 -13.49 26.70 -6.24
CA ALA A 379 -14.30 26.32 -7.40
C ALA A 379 -13.47 26.08 -8.68
N ASN A 380 -12.18 26.45 -8.67
CA ASN A 380 -11.28 26.32 -9.80
C ASN A 380 -10.43 25.04 -9.76
N ASP A 381 -10.49 24.23 -8.70
CA ASP A 381 -9.88 22.89 -8.75
C ASP A 381 -10.68 22.01 -9.72
N THR A 382 -10.29 22.05 -10.99
CA THR A 382 -11.02 21.48 -12.12
C THR A 382 -10.06 20.71 -12.99
N TYR A 383 -10.57 19.63 -13.60
CA TYR A 383 -9.80 18.83 -14.55
C TYR A 383 -9.21 19.66 -15.71
N ALA A 384 -9.91 20.73 -16.10
CA ALA A 384 -9.43 21.67 -17.10
C ALA A 384 -8.15 22.41 -16.67
N ASN A 385 -8.10 22.86 -15.41
CA ASN A 385 -6.93 23.54 -14.85
C ASN A 385 -5.73 22.61 -14.61
N MET A 386 -5.95 21.29 -14.67
CA MET A 386 -4.90 20.26 -14.68
C MET A 386 -4.48 19.86 -16.11
N GLY A 387 -4.94 20.60 -17.13
CA GLY A 387 -4.62 20.36 -18.53
C GLY A 387 -5.52 19.36 -19.25
N SER A 388 -6.64 18.96 -18.66
CA SER A 388 -7.61 18.00 -19.24
C SER A 388 -7.01 16.63 -19.59
N GLN A 389 -5.97 16.22 -18.88
CA GLN A 389 -5.29 14.94 -19.04
C GLN A 389 -4.99 14.33 -17.67
N ALA A 390 -4.75 13.03 -17.62
CA ALA A 390 -4.43 12.31 -16.39
C ALA A 390 -3.09 11.55 -16.46
N ASP A 391 -2.16 12.00 -17.32
CA ASP A 391 -0.84 11.37 -17.48
C ASP A 391 0.01 11.45 -16.21
N HIS A 392 -0.21 12.47 -15.38
CA HIS A 392 0.50 12.59 -14.12
C HIS A 392 -0.06 11.60 -13.08
N ALA A 393 -1.38 11.56 -12.90
CA ALA A 393 -2.06 10.57 -12.05
C ALA A 393 -1.78 9.12 -12.46
N LEU A 394 -1.58 8.85 -13.76
CA LEU A 394 -1.17 7.52 -14.23
C LEU A 394 0.17 7.05 -13.62
N LYS A 395 1.09 7.96 -13.29
CA LYS A 395 2.34 7.61 -12.60
C LYS A 395 2.06 7.10 -11.18
N PHE A 396 1.16 7.76 -10.46
CA PHE A 396 0.74 7.39 -9.11
C PHE A 396 -0.05 6.08 -9.10
N ALA A 397 -1.00 5.92 -10.03
CA ALA A 397 -1.74 4.67 -10.19
C ALA A 397 -0.79 3.49 -10.46
N ARG A 398 0.23 3.68 -11.32
CA ARG A 398 1.23 2.64 -11.60
C ARG A 398 2.12 2.33 -10.39
N LEU A 399 2.52 3.35 -9.64
CA LEU A 399 3.25 3.16 -8.37
C LEU A 399 2.41 2.39 -7.36
N ALA A 400 1.14 2.75 -7.18
CA ALA A 400 0.21 2.06 -6.27
C ALA A 400 -0.03 0.60 -6.69
N ALA A 401 -0.17 0.33 -7.99
CA ALA A 401 -0.27 -1.04 -8.51
C ALA A 401 1.01 -1.86 -8.22
N ALA A 402 2.20 -1.29 -8.47
CA ALA A 402 3.47 -1.96 -8.17
C ALA A 402 3.63 -2.22 -6.66
N TYR A 403 3.31 -1.23 -5.83
CA TYR A 403 3.31 -1.34 -4.37
C TYR A 403 2.42 -2.48 -3.88
N ALA A 404 1.18 -2.53 -4.35
CA ALA A 404 0.24 -3.57 -3.95
C ALA A 404 0.62 -4.97 -4.44
N VAL A 405 1.26 -5.10 -5.61
CA VAL A 405 1.70 -6.42 -6.11
C VAL A 405 2.92 -6.92 -5.35
N GLU A 406 3.95 -6.08 -5.20
CA GLU A 406 5.20 -6.46 -4.52
C GLU A 406 4.95 -6.72 -3.05
N LEU A 407 4.30 -5.76 -2.36
CA LEU A 407 3.91 -5.96 -0.98
C LEU A 407 2.86 -7.05 -0.86
N GLY A 408 2.01 -7.27 -1.86
CA GLY A 408 1.01 -8.34 -1.90
C GLY A 408 1.58 -9.74 -1.96
N SER A 409 2.85 -9.87 -2.37
CA SER A 409 3.59 -11.12 -2.48
C SER A 409 4.69 -11.29 -1.42
N ASP A 410 5.19 -10.18 -0.86
CA ASP A 410 6.19 -10.11 0.21
C ASP A 410 5.70 -10.81 1.51
N GLY A 411 6.61 -11.25 2.40
CA GLY A 411 6.33 -12.08 3.59
C GLY A 411 7.20 -13.35 3.64
N PRO A 412 7.43 -13.98 4.81
CA PRO A 412 8.48 -14.97 5.00
C PRO A 412 8.32 -16.04 3.94
N GLY A 413 9.33 -16.20 3.09
CA GLY A 413 9.25 -17.03 1.91
C GLY A 413 8.82 -18.46 2.26
N THR A 414 7.53 -18.73 2.23
CA THR A 414 7.08 -19.78 1.33
C THR A 414 7.23 -19.10 -0.02
N GLY A 415 8.29 -19.44 -0.74
CA GLY A 415 8.47 -18.97 -2.11
C GLY A 415 7.24 -19.29 -2.97
N PRO A 416 7.32 -19.14 -4.30
CA PRO A 416 6.36 -19.85 -5.15
C PRO A 416 6.37 -21.30 -4.66
N GLY A 417 5.21 -21.85 -4.27
CA GLY A 417 5.16 -23.15 -3.56
C GLY A 417 6.18 -24.11 -4.18
N PRO A 418 6.99 -24.81 -3.37
CA PRO A 418 8.43 -24.94 -3.59
C PRO A 418 8.78 -25.08 -5.07
N VAL A 419 9.39 -24.03 -5.62
CA VAL A 419 9.95 -24.06 -6.97
C VAL A 419 10.87 -25.28 -7.05
N ASP A 420 10.70 -26.08 -8.09
CA ASP A 420 11.55 -27.24 -8.29
C ASP A 420 13.02 -26.79 -8.30
N ARG A 421 13.80 -27.27 -7.33
CA ARG A 421 15.22 -27.05 -7.25
C ARG A 421 15.91 -27.93 -8.28
N THR A 422 16.78 -27.31 -9.07
CA THR A 422 17.66 -28.03 -10.01
C THR A 422 19.08 -28.06 -9.44
N GLU A 423 19.64 -29.25 -9.26
CA GLU A 423 21.04 -29.47 -8.89
C GLU A 423 21.76 -30.22 -10.02
N ASN A 424 22.92 -29.70 -10.43
CA ASN A 424 23.72 -30.31 -11.48
C ASN A 424 25.04 -30.82 -10.90
N PHE A 425 25.42 -32.03 -11.27
CA PHE A 425 26.67 -32.68 -10.88
C PHE A 425 27.38 -33.19 -12.12
N SER A 426 28.70 -33.15 -12.09
CA SER A 426 29.52 -33.67 -13.18
C SER A 426 30.60 -34.59 -12.63
N GLY A 427 31.18 -35.41 -13.50
CA GLY A 427 32.33 -36.24 -13.15
C GLY A 427 32.63 -37.29 -14.20
N SER A 428 33.58 -38.16 -13.86
CA SER A 428 33.93 -39.34 -14.64
C SER A 428 34.06 -40.54 -13.74
N LEU A 429 33.81 -41.72 -14.31
CA LEU A 429 33.89 -43.01 -13.64
C LEU A 429 34.61 -44.00 -14.55
N THR A 430 35.37 -44.92 -13.96
CA THR A 430 35.89 -46.10 -14.66
C THR A 430 34.94 -47.29 -14.47
N ARG A 431 35.05 -48.31 -15.33
CA ARG A 431 34.20 -49.51 -15.27
C ARG A 431 34.15 -50.09 -13.85
N GLY A 432 32.94 -50.34 -13.36
CA GLY A 432 32.66 -50.91 -12.04
C GLY A 432 32.62 -49.90 -10.90
N GLN A 433 32.91 -48.61 -11.16
CA GLN A 433 32.73 -47.56 -10.16
C GLN A 433 31.30 -47.03 -10.16
N SER A 434 30.86 -46.58 -8.99
CA SER A 434 29.59 -45.88 -8.82
C SER A 434 29.75 -44.69 -7.89
N LYS A 435 28.85 -43.71 -8.02
CA LYS A 435 28.81 -42.53 -7.16
C LYS A 435 27.38 -42.19 -6.78
N SER A 436 27.14 -41.98 -5.49
CA SER A 436 25.83 -41.61 -4.94
C SER A 436 25.71 -40.12 -4.68
N PHE A 437 24.49 -39.61 -4.82
CA PHE A 437 24.09 -38.23 -4.55
C PHE A 437 22.84 -38.21 -3.66
N GLY A 438 22.71 -37.17 -2.85
CA GLY A 438 21.65 -37.01 -1.86
C GLY A 438 22.12 -37.20 -0.40
N PRO A 439 21.19 -37.23 0.57
CA PRO A 439 19.74 -37.22 0.37
C PRO A 439 19.25 -35.90 -0.23
N PHE A 440 18.39 -36.00 -1.25
CA PHE A 440 17.56 -34.90 -1.70
C PHE A 440 16.26 -34.93 -0.90
N LYS A 441 15.98 -33.83 -0.19
CA LYS A 441 14.79 -33.71 0.67
C LYS A 441 13.61 -33.30 -0.20
N VAL A 442 12.74 -34.25 -0.55
CA VAL A 442 11.62 -34.02 -1.48
C VAL A 442 10.29 -33.89 -0.72
N ALA A 443 9.49 -32.87 -1.06
CA ALA A 443 8.19 -32.60 -0.44
C ALA A 443 7.09 -33.60 -0.86
N ALA A 444 6.08 -33.74 0.00
CA ALA A 444 4.85 -34.49 -0.27
C ALA A 444 4.11 -33.93 -1.49
N GLY A 445 3.58 -34.82 -2.34
CA GLY A 445 2.88 -34.44 -3.57
C GLY A 445 3.79 -33.99 -4.71
N GLY A 446 5.12 -33.99 -4.53
CA GLY A 446 6.11 -33.71 -5.57
C GLY A 446 6.76 -34.96 -6.16
N SER A 447 7.79 -34.75 -6.98
CA SER A 447 8.66 -35.81 -7.51
C SER A 447 10.12 -35.35 -7.57
N LEU A 448 11.03 -36.31 -7.70
CA LEU A 448 12.41 -36.08 -8.09
C LEU A 448 12.63 -36.69 -9.48
N ALA A 449 13.05 -35.87 -10.44
CA ALA A 449 13.48 -36.29 -11.77
C ALA A 449 14.99 -36.16 -11.88
N ALA A 450 15.68 -37.28 -12.11
CA ALA A 450 17.12 -37.34 -12.34
C ALA A 450 17.40 -37.78 -13.77
N SER A 451 18.31 -37.09 -14.45
CA SER A 451 18.72 -37.41 -15.81
C SER A 451 20.21 -37.22 -16.00
N THR A 452 20.86 -38.06 -16.79
CA THR A 452 22.27 -37.92 -17.15
C THR A 452 22.45 -37.69 -18.65
N THR A 453 23.54 -37.04 -19.00
CA THR A 453 24.15 -37.08 -20.35
C THR A 453 25.65 -37.28 -20.19
N GLY A 454 26.39 -37.59 -21.26
CA GLY A 454 27.84 -37.76 -21.18
C GLY A 454 28.40 -38.74 -22.20
N THR A 455 29.52 -39.37 -21.86
CA THR A 455 30.24 -40.32 -22.72
C THR A 455 30.41 -41.66 -22.01
N GLY A 456 30.49 -42.76 -22.78
CA GLY A 456 30.55 -44.11 -22.23
C GLY A 456 29.17 -44.63 -21.82
N ASP A 457 29.17 -45.57 -20.88
CA ASP A 457 28.01 -46.35 -20.43
C ASP A 457 27.85 -46.15 -18.92
N ILE A 458 27.03 -45.16 -18.55
CA ILE A 458 26.80 -44.69 -17.18
C ILE A 458 25.31 -44.77 -16.89
N ASP A 459 24.93 -45.78 -16.12
CA ASP A 459 23.56 -46.03 -15.70
C ASP A 459 23.14 -45.13 -14.54
N LEU A 460 21.83 -44.93 -14.41
CA LEU A 460 21.22 -44.16 -13.35
C LEU A 460 20.19 -44.97 -12.55
N TYR A 461 20.28 -44.90 -11.23
CA TYR A 461 19.34 -45.52 -10.28
C TYR A 461 18.91 -44.50 -9.23
N ALA A 462 17.64 -44.53 -8.82
CA ALA A 462 17.12 -43.65 -7.77
C ALA A 462 16.26 -44.43 -6.76
N ARG A 463 16.28 -44.05 -5.48
CA ARG A 463 15.59 -44.77 -4.41
C ARG A 463 15.12 -43.84 -3.28
N ARG A 464 13.93 -44.12 -2.74
CA ARG A 464 13.37 -43.45 -1.55
C ARG A 464 13.99 -44.01 -0.26
N GLY A 465 14.36 -43.12 0.65
CA GLY A 465 14.77 -43.40 2.03
C GLY A 465 16.14 -44.04 2.23
N ALA A 466 16.84 -44.44 1.17
CA ALA A 466 18.18 -45.04 1.24
C ALA A 466 18.94 -44.90 -0.08
N VAL A 467 20.27 -44.98 -0.02
CA VAL A 467 21.13 -45.02 -1.22
C VAL A 467 20.75 -46.22 -2.11
N PRO A 468 20.57 -46.05 -3.44
CA PRO A 468 20.25 -47.15 -4.34
C PRO A 468 21.44 -48.10 -4.52
N THR A 469 21.17 -49.33 -4.95
CA THR A 469 22.16 -50.23 -5.55
C THR A 469 21.72 -50.60 -6.97
N THR A 470 22.59 -51.24 -7.75
CA THR A 470 22.23 -51.75 -9.09
C THR A 470 21.16 -52.85 -9.05
N THR A 471 20.85 -53.40 -7.88
CA THR A 471 19.82 -54.43 -7.67
C THR A 471 18.63 -53.96 -6.83
N THR A 472 18.75 -52.85 -6.10
CA THR A 472 17.70 -52.31 -5.22
C THR A 472 17.49 -50.82 -5.46
N TYR A 473 16.39 -50.50 -6.12
CA TYR A 473 16.06 -49.13 -6.56
C TYR A 473 14.54 -48.93 -6.58
N THR A 474 14.11 -47.67 -6.60
CA THR A 474 12.72 -47.28 -6.88
C THR A 474 12.51 -47.05 -8.38
N CYS A 475 13.52 -46.55 -9.07
CA CYS A 475 13.50 -46.38 -10.52
C CYS A 475 14.94 -46.48 -11.06
N LYS A 476 15.10 -46.93 -12.30
CA LYS A 476 16.38 -47.08 -12.98
C LYS A 476 16.27 -46.75 -14.47
N SER A 477 17.42 -46.48 -15.08
CA SER A 477 17.61 -46.33 -16.52
C SER A 477 19.05 -46.79 -16.81
N ASP A 478 19.17 -47.87 -17.60
CA ASP A 478 20.40 -48.65 -17.81
C ASP A 478 20.60 -49.03 -19.30
N GLY A 479 20.44 -48.05 -20.19
CA GLY A 479 20.75 -48.21 -21.60
C GLY A 479 22.25 -48.32 -21.87
N ALA A 480 22.64 -48.62 -23.11
CA ALA A 480 24.06 -48.75 -23.48
C ALA A 480 24.81 -47.40 -23.61
N THR A 481 24.31 -46.33 -23.00
CA THR A 481 24.84 -44.97 -23.13
C THR A 481 24.86 -44.26 -21.78
N SER A 482 25.31 -42.99 -21.74
CA SER A 482 25.22 -42.16 -20.53
C SER A 482 23.98 -41.25 -20.52
N THR A 483 23.04 -41.45 -21.46
CA THR A 483 21.82 -40.64 -21.57
C THR A 483 20.66 -41.38 -20.93
N GLU A 484 20.51 -41.18 -19.63
CA GLU A 484 19.58 -41.94 -18.78
C GLU A 484 18.59 -41.00 -18.08
N GLY A 485 17.41 -41.51 -17.70
CA GLY A 485 16.37 -40.68 -17.08
C GLY A 485 15.45 -41.47 -16.15
N CYS A 486 15.18 -40.91 -14.97
CA CYS A 486 14.41 -41.59 -13.93
C CYS A 486 13.62 -40.59 -13.08
N THR A 487 12.37 -40.92 -12.73
CA THR A 487 11.52 -40.09 -11.88
C THR A 487 10.96 -40.88 -10.71
N VAL A 488 11.00 -40.30 -9.49
CA VAL A 488 10.49 -40.88 -8.25
C VAL A 488 9.43 -39.95 -7.66
N ALA A 489 8.19 -40.42 -7.55
CA ALA A 489 7.08 -39.68 -6.94
C ALA A 489 7.02 -39.83 -5.41
N MET A 490 6.62 -38.77 -4.71
CA MET A 490 6.57 -38.69 -3.25
C MET A 490 5.17 -38.40 -2.74
N THR A 491 4.60 -39.30 -1.94
CA THR A 491 3.28 -39.13 -1.31
C THR A 491 3.36 -38.49 0.09
N ALA A 492 4.56 -38.43 0.67
CA ALA A 492 4.88 -37.76 1.93
C ALA A 492 6.29 -37.15 1.83
N ASN A 493 6.61 -36.20 2.72
CA ASN A 493 7.97 -35.66 2.82
C ASN A 493 8.96 -36.80 3.06
N GLY A 494 10.05 -36.85 2.30
CA GLY A 494 11.07 -37.87 2.51
C GLY A 494 12.33 -37.67 1.68
N ASP A 495 13.30 -38.52 1.93
CA ASP A 495 14.61 -38.47 1.27
C ASP A 495 14.61 -39.31 0.01
N VAL A 496 15.26 -38.81 -1.04
CA VAL A 496 15.53 -39.57 -2.27
C VAL A 496 17.03 -39.50 -2.56
N TYR A 497 17.60 -40.62 -2.98
CA TYR A 497 19.00 -40.74 -3.34
C TYR A 497 19.13 -41.17 -4.79
N VAL A 498 20.18 -40.70 -5.46
CA VAL A 498 20.52 -41.06 -6.86
C VAL A 498 21.89 -41.72 -6.88
N LEU A 499 22.06 -42.75 -7.69
CA LEU A 499 23.32 -43.44 -7.95
C LEU A 499 23.58 -43.40 -9.44
N VAL A 500 24.80 -43.02 -9.84
CA VAL A 500 25.32 -43.26 -11.19
C VAL A 500 26.35 -44.39 -11.14
N SER A 501 26.31 -45.32 -12.09
CA SER A 501 27.18 -46.51 -12.10
C SER A 501 27.73 -46.80 -13.48
N ALA A 502 29.03 -47.06 -13.57
CA ALA A 502 29.74 -47.19 -14.84
C ALA A 502 29.89 -48.65 -15.29
N TYR A 503 29.32 -48.99 -16.45
CA TYR A 503 29.51 -50.29 -17.13
C TYR A 503 30.60 -50.21 -18.21
N SER A 504 30.97 -48.99 -18.62
CA SER A 504 32.22 -48.67 -19.30
C SER A 504 32.79 -47.35 -18.77
N ALA A 505 34.07 -47.07 -19.04
CA ALA A 505 34.67 -45.81 -18.60
C ALA A 505 34.03 -44.63 -19.35
N GLY A 506 33.68 -43.58 -18.61
CA GLY A 506 32.83 -42.53 -19.14
C GLY A 506 32.80 -41.27 -18.28
N SER A 507 32.17 -40.23 -18.81
CA SER A 507 31.85 -39.01 -18.09
C SER A 507 30.34 -38.82 -17.99
N TYR A 508 29.88 -38.16 -16.93
CA TYR A 508 28.46 -37.88 -16.72
C TYR A 508 28.23 -36.41 -16.37
N GLN A 509 27.09 -35.91 -16.80
CA GLN A 509 26.45 -34.66 -16.41
C GLN A 509 25.07 -35.03 -15.86
N LEU A 510 24.96 -35.14 -14.54
CA LEU A 510 23.74 -35.47 -13.82
C LEU A 510 22.98 -34.19 -13.49
N LYS A 511 21.72 -34.10 -13.93
CA LYS A 511 20.75 -33.08 -13.55
C LYS A 511 19.68 -33.72 -12.66
N VAL A 512 19.44 -33.15 -11.49
CA VAL A 512 18.40 -33.57 -10.55
C VAL A 512 17.45 -32.41 -10.32
N VAL A 513 16.18 -32.59 -10.63
CA VAL A 513 15.10 -31.62 -10.45
C VAL A 513 14.12 -32.16 -9.43
N TYR A 514 13.86 -31.43 -8.35
CA TYR A 514 12.94 -31.88 -7.31
C TYR A 514 12.31 -30.73 -6.55
N ARG A 515 11.12 -30.96 -6.00
CA ARG A 515 10.47 -30.03 -5.09
C ARG A 515 11.05 -30.17 -3.68
N PRO A 516 11.78 -29.18 -3.12
CA PRO A 516 12.35 -29.29 -1.78
C PRO A 516 11.26 -29.35 -0.70
N GLN A 517 11.53 -30.12 0.37
CA GLN A 517 10.70 -30.20 1.59
C GLN A 517 10.41 -28.85 2.24
#